data_AF-A0A7S0L001-F1
#
_entry.id   AF-A0A7S0L001-F1
#
_cell.length_a   1.000
_cell.length_b   1.000
_cell.length_c   1.000
_cell.angle_alpha   90.00
_cell.angle_beta   90.00
_cell.angle_gamma   90.00
#
_symmetry.space_group_name_H-M   'P 1'
#
loop_
_entity.id
_entity.type
_entity.pdbx_description
1 polymer ?
#
loop_
_entity_poly.entity_id
_entity_poly.type
_entity_poly.pdbx_seq_one_letter_code
_entity_poly.pdbx_strand_id
1 'polypeptide(L)'
;ALAAFPAADDSVGAAWAFHKYEGWSTSNATGPSTSTYNHVYAYGTVSNASDWAAYARLASYQQYQFLVESYLQHAFEWYSAMIIWKTQSPWPALRGFLYDYWLETNGGWAGVRAAAADAVHASLQRE
;
A
#
# COMPACT_ATOMS: atom_id res chain seq x y z
N ALA A 1 6.41 -22.32 14.62
CA ALA A 1 5.29 -21.38 14.79
C ALA A 1 5.27 -20.47 13.57
N LEU A 2 4.12 -20.28 12.93
CA LEU A 2 3.96 -19.25 11.88
C LEU A 2 4.55 -17.95 12.44
N ALA A 3 5.56 -17.40 11.78
CA ALA A 3 6.28 -16.23 12.27
C ALA A 3 5.26 -15.13 12.60
N ALA A 4 5.36 -14.56 13.81
CA ALA A 4 4.47 -13.49 14.26
C ALA A 4 4.26 -12.45 13.16
N PHE A 5 3.00 -12.06 12.94
CA PHE A 5 2.65 -11.02 11.97
C PHE A 5 3.28 -9.68 12.39
N PRO A 6 3.43 -8.72 11.46
CA PRO A 6 4.06 -7.44 11.79
C PRO A 6 3.29 -6.70 12.87
N ALA A 7 4.00 -6.28 13.91
CA ALA A 7 3.43 -5.52 15.01
C ALA A 7 3.21 -4.04 14.62
N ALA A 8 2.57 -3.27 15.50
CA ALA A 8 2.25 -1.86 15.23
C ALA A 8 3.49 -0.96 15.04
N ASP A 9 4.63 -1.38 15.60
CA ASP A 9 5.93 -0.75 15.45
C ASP A 9 6.73 -1.28 14.24
N ASP A 10 6.09 -2.05 13.35
CA ASP A 10 6.68 -2.75 12.20
C ASP A 10 7.75 -3.80 12.56
N SER A 11 7.85 -4.22 13.83
CA SER A 11 8.72 -5.33 14.17
C SER A 11 8.21 -6.64 13.56
N VAL A 12 9.12 -7.43 13.00
CA VAL A 12 8.80 -8.66 12.28
C VAL A 12 9.77 -9.81 12.58
N GLY A 13 9.29 -11.05 12.41
CA GLY A 13 10.13 -12.24 12.49
C GLY A 13 11.03 -12.46 11.27
N ALA A 14 11.97 -13.40 11.37
CA ALA A 14 12.97 -13.67 10.33
C ALA A 14 12.38 -14.01 8.94
N ALA A 15 11.23 -14.70 8.89
CA ALA A 15 10.58 -15.04 7.63
C ALA A 15 10.12 -13.80 6.84
N TRP A 16 9.53 -12.81 7.53
CA TRP A 16 9.11 -11.54 6.95
C TRP A 16 10.30 -10.72 6.47
N ALA A 17 11.38 -10.68 7.27
CA ALA A 17 12.62 -10.01 6.89
C ALA A 17 13.26 -10.66 5.65
N PHE A 18 13.24 -12.00 5.56
CA PHE A 18 13.71 -12.74 4.38
C PHE A 18 12.94 -12.32 3.13
N HIS A 19 11.61 -12.23 3.22
CA HIS A 19 10.73 -11.75 2.14
C HIS A 19 10.75 -10.23 1.92
N LYS A 20 11.73 -9.50 2.50
CA LYS A 20 11.90 -8.05 2.33
C LYS A 20 10.66 -7.23 2.71
N TYR A 21 10.05 -7.57 3.85
CA TYR A 21 9.01 -6.74 4.44
C TYR A 21 9.45 -5.28 4.55
N GLU A 22 8.57 -4.37 4.12
CA GLU A 22 8.69 -2.93 4.36
C GLU A 22 7.61 -2.49 5.35
N GLY A 23 8.01 -1.65 6.30
CA GLY A 23 7.11 -1.13 7.31
C GLY A 23 6.03 -0.23 6.72
N TRP A 24 4.91 -0.17 7.42
CA TRP A 24 3.77 0.70 7.11
C TRP A 24 3.68 1.92 8.03
N SER A 25 4.71 2.12 8.85
CA SER A 25 4.83 3.26 9.73
C SER A 25 5.44 4.45 9.02
N THR A 26 4.73 5.56 9.01
CA THR A 26 5.28 6.87 8.65
C THR A 26 5.52 7.65 9.92
N SER A 27 6.78 7.95 10.23
CA SER A 27 7.16 9.02 11.14
C SER A 27 7.23 10.30 10.32
N ASN A 28 6.32 11.25 10.50
CA ASN A 28 6.40 12.48 9.70
C ASN A 28 6.54 13.74 10.57
N ALA A 29 7.60 14.51 10.30
CA ALA A 29 7.74 15.91 10.70
C ALA A 29 6.92 16.87 9.80
N THR A 30 6.34 16.36 8.71
CA THR A 30 5.52 17.07 7.70
C THR A 30 4.09 16.51 7.54
N GLY A 31 3.66 15.63 8.46
CA GLY A 31 2.28 15.14 8.54
C GLY A 31 1.54 15.84 9.69
N PRO A 32 0.21 15.71 9.82
CA PRO A 32 -0.56 16.41 10.85
C PRO A 32 -0.25 15.97 12.29
N SER A 33 0.63 14.99 12.48
CA SER A 33 1.00 14.40 13.76
C SER A 33 2.51 14.21 13.86
N THR A 34 3.11 14.64 14.97
CA THR A 34 4.51 14.37 15.34
C THR A 34 4.74 12.92 15.78
N SER A 35 3.67 12.12 15.87
CA SER A 35 3.72 10.73 16.30
C SER A 35 3.79 9.78 15.11
N THR A 36 4.56 8.71 15.23
CA THR A 36 4.59 7.60 14.27
C THR A 36 3.19 7.05 14.03
N TYR A 37 2.77 6.98 12.76
CA TYR A 37 1.47 6.49 12.35
C TYR A 37 1.64 5.24 11.49
N ASN A 38 0.94 4.15 11.83
CA ASN A 38 0.99 2.91 11.06
C ASN A 38 -0.29 2.74 10.22
N HIS A 39 -0.14 2.70 8.90
CA HIS A 39 -1.26 2.66 7.96
C HIS A 39 -2.09 1.36 8.01
N VAL A 40 -1.52 0.25 8.50
CA VAL A 40 -2.27 -1.01 8.66
C VAL A 40 -3.10 -0.97 9.94
N TYR A 41 -2.49 -0.55 11.05
CA TYR A 41 -3.17 -0.46 12.34
C TYR A 41 -4.20 0.67 12.43
N ALA A 42 -4.24 1.56 11.44
CA ALA A 42 -5.30 2.54 11.24
C ALA A 42 -6.70 1.93 11.07
N TYR A 43 -6.78 0.70 10.55
CA TYR A 43 -8.03 -0.01 10.31
C TYR A 43 -8.53 -0.78 11.54
N GLY A 44 -7.71 -0.90 12.59
CA GLY A 44 -8.07 -1.55 13.85
C GLY A 44 -6.95 -2.38 14.47
N THR A 45 -7.25 -3.00 15.60
CA THR A 45 -6.31 -3.91 16.27
C THR A 45 -6.16 -5.21 15.49
N VAL A 46 -4.92 -5.55 15.14
CA VAL A 46 -4.56 -6.80 14.46
C VAL A 46 -4.36 -7.90 15.51
N SER A 47 -5.15 -8.97 15.44
CA SER A 47 -5.02 -10.11 16.37
C SER A 47 -4.27 -11.30 15.76
N ASN A 48 -4.27 -11.38 14.43
CA ASN A 48 -3.68 -12.50 13.69
C ASN A 48 -3.21 -12.06 12.29
N ALA A 49 -2.52 -12.95 11.57
CA ALA A 49 -1.98 -12.67 10.25
C ALA A 49 -3.05 -12.40 9.18
N SER A 50 -4.25 -12.98 9.32
CA SER A 50 -5.37 -12.73 8.40
C SER A 50 -5.92 -11.31 8.58
N ASP A 51 -6.09 -10.86 9.82
CA ASP A 51 -6.48 -9.48 10.13
C ASP A 51 -5.45 -8.51 9.52
N TRP A 52 -4.17 -8.79 9.74
CA TRP A 52 -3.07 -7.98 9.21
C TRP A 52 -3.13 -7.90 7.68
N ALA A 53 -3.29 -9.04 7.00
CA ALA A 53 -3.35 -9.10 5.55
C ALA A 53 -4.58 -8.36 4.99
N ALA A 54 -5.73 -8.46 5.66
CA ALA A 54 -6.94 -7.73 5.27
C ALA A 54 -6.74 -6.21 5.37
N TYR A 55 -6.18 -5.73 6.49
CA TYR A 55 -5.93 -4.30 6.70
C TYR A 55 -4.82 -3.77 5.78
N ALA A 56 -3.76 -4.54 5.55
CA ALA A 56 -2.71 -4.16 4.60
C ALA A 56 -3.24 -4.05 3.16
N ARG A 57 -4.17 -4.94 2.75
CA ARG A 57 -4.85 -4.83 1.46
C ARG A 57 -5.66 -3.53 1.37
N LEU A 58 -6.39 -3.14 2.42
CA LEU A 58 -7.15 -1.89 2.45
C LEU A 58 -6.24 -0.65 2.41
N ALA A 59 -5.17 -0.65 3.21
CA ALA A 59 -4.20 0.44 3.26
C ALA A 59 -3.53 0.62 1.88
N SER A 60 -3.13 -0.49 1.25
CA SER A 60 -2.55 -0.50 -0.09
C SER A 60 -3.54 0.01 -1.14
N TYR A 61 -4.80 -0.44 -1.08
CA TYR A 61 -5.85 0.04 -1.98
C TYR A 61 -5.97 1.56 -1.92
N GLN A 62 -6.07 2.12 -0.71
CA GLN A 62 -6.27 3.55 -0.54
C GLN A 62 -5.03 4.35 -0.99
N GLN A 63 -3.83 3.88 -0.66
CA GLN A 63 -2.58 4.51 -1.06
C GLN A 63 -2.44 4.58 -2.58
N TYR A 64 -2.63 3.46 -3.28
CA TYR A 64 -2.46 3.41 -4.72
C TYR A 64 -3.58 4.13 -5.47
N GLN A 65 -4.82 4.08 -4.96
CA GLN A 65 -5.91 4.87 -5.53
C GLN A 65 -5.57 6.36 -5.48
N PHE A 66 -5.23 6.88 -4.29
CA PHE A 66 -4.90 8.30 -4.14
C PHE A 66 -3.66 8.69 -4.94
N LEU A 67 -2.61 7.85 -4.95
CA LEU A 67 -1.41 8.10 -5.73
C LEU A 67 -1.77 8.34 -7.20
N VAL A 68 -2.53 7.43 -7.81
CA VAL A 68 -2.91 7.53 -9.23
C VAL A 68 -3.81 8.74 -9.47
N GLU A 69 -4.83 8.95 -8.63
CA GLU A 69 -5.77 10.08 -8.75
C GLU A 69 -5.06 11.43 -8.66
N SER A 70 -4.08 11.59 -7.76
CA SER A 70 -3.30 12.83 -7.62
C SER A 70 -2.41 13.10 -8.84
N TYR A 71 -1.79 12.07 -9.43
CA TYR A 71 -1.03 12.27 -10.68
C TYR A 71 -1.94 12.60 -11.86
N LEU A 72 -3.10 11.95 -11.94
CA LEU A 72 -4.09 12.21 -13.00
C LEU A 72 -4.71 13.60 -12.92
N GLN A 73 -4.85 14.17 -11.71
CA GLN A 73 -5.37 15.53 -11.51
C GLN A 73 -4.54 16.58 -12.25
N HIS A 74 -3.22 16.39 -12.35
CA HIS A 74 -2.31 17.29 -13.07
C HIS A 74 -1.78 16.67 -14.37
N ALA A 75 -2.50 15.68 -14.92
CA ALA A 75 -2.17 15.09 -16.20
C ALA A 75 -2.25 16.15 -17.30
N PHE A 76 -1.20 16.21 -18.12
CA PHE A 76 -1.01 17.15 -19.22
C PHE A 76 -0.85 18.63 -18.83
N GLU A 77 -0.95 18.97 -17.54
CA GLU A 77 -0.51 20.25 -17.00
C GLU A 77 0.93 20.16 -16.50
N TRP A 78 1.22 19.23 -15.58
CA TRP A 78 2.53 19.06 -14.96
C TRP A 78 3.16 17.71 -15.32
N TYR A 79 2.34 16.68 -15.47
CA TYR A 79 2.79 15.31 -15.71
C TYR A 79 2.30 14.80 -17.06
N SER A 80 3.18 14.18 -17.84
CA SER A 80 2.79 13.53 -19.11
C SER A 80 2.49 12.03 -18.96
N ALA A 81 3.07 11.39 -17.94
CA ALA A 81 2.90 9.98 -17.66
C ALA A 81 3.28 9.68 -16.20
N MET A 82 2.79 8.55 -15.69
CA MET A 82 3.20 7.98 -14.41
C MET A 82 3.56 6.50 -14.61
N ILE A 83 4.68 6.09 -14.05
CA ILE A 83 5.09 4.68 -14.02
C ILE A 83 5.14 4.26 -12.55
N ILE A 84 4.38 3.21 -12.22
CA ILE A 84 4.32 2.70 -10.86
C ILE A 84 5.57 1.87 -10.57
N TRP A 85 6.29 2.21 -9.49
CA TRP A 85 7.28 1.35 -8.87
C TRP A 85 6.62 0.53 -7.75
N LYS A 86 6.34 -0.74 -7.96
CA LYS A 86 6.54 -1.54 -9.17
C LYS A 86 5.33 -2.46 -9.35
N THR A 87 5.16 -3.01 -10.54
CA THR A 87 4.01 -3.87 -10.84
C THR A 87 4.14 -5.26 -10.21
N GLN A 88 5.34 -5.83 -10.17
CA GLN A 88 5.58 -7.19 -9.69
C GLN A 88 6.93 -7.35 -8.98
N SER A 89 7.08 -8.47 -8.26
CA SER A 89 8.35 -8.93 -7.70
C SER A 89 8.81 -10.23 -8.36
N PRO A 90 10.13 -10.45 -8.55
CA PRO A 90 10.66 -11.65 -9.22
C PRO A 90 10.59 -12.93 -8.37
N TRP A 91 10.09 -12.84 -7.13
CA TRP A 91 9.97 -13.91 -6.16
C TRP A 91 8.90 -13.53 -5.12
N PRO A 92 8.42 -14.45 -4.27
CA PRO A 92 7.53 -14.11 -3.16
C PRO A 92 8.19 -13.05 -2.28
N ALA A 93 7.65 -11.83 -2.27
CA ALA A 93 8.23 -10.68 -1.60
C ALA A 93 7.13 -9.82 -1.01
N LEU A 94 7.47 -9.01 -0.01
CA LEU A 94 6.56 -8.14 0.73
C LEU A 94 6.88 -6.65 0.52
N ARG A 95 7.40 -6.32 -0.67
CA ARG A 95 7.84 -4.99 -1.08
C ARG A 95 7.15 -4.56 -2.37
N GLY A 96 6.32 -3.52 -2.28
CA GLY A 96 5.71 -2.76 -3.38
C GLY A 96 5.45 -3.56 -4.66
N PHE A 97 4.27 -4.16 -4.78
CA PHE A 97 3.81 -4.86 -5.98
C PHE A 97 2.31 -4.65 -6.15
N LEU A 98 1.79 -4.83 -7.37
CA LEU A 98 0.34 -4.83 -7.65
C LEU A 98 -0.17 -6.28 -7.71
N TYR A 99 0.64 -7.19 -8.20
CA TYR A 99 0.38 -8.63 -8.18
C TYR A 99 1.64 -9.39 -7.76
N ASP A 100 1.44 -10.55 -7.15
CA ASP A 100 2.52 -11.34 -6.58
C ASP A 100 3.19 -12.28 -7.60
N TYR A 101 4.11 -13.12 -7.12
CA TYR A 101 4.85 -14.08 -7.93
C TYR A 101 3.94 -15.12 -8.62
N TRP A 102 2.75 -15.37 -8.08
CA TRP A 102 1.75 -16.28 -8.62
C TRP A 102 0.63 -15.57 -9.38
N LEU A 103 0.82 -14.28 -9.68
CA LEU A 103 -0.16 -13.43 -10.36
C LEU A 103 -1.44 -13.19 -9.55
N GLU A 104 -1.41 -13.41 -8.23
CA GLU A 104 -2.51 -12.99 -7.36
C GLU A 104 -2.46 -11.46 -7.20
N THR A 105 -3.58 -10.81 -7.50
CA THR A 105 -3.73 -9.35 -7.35
C THR A 105 -3.90 -8.96 -5.89
N ASN A 106 -3.33 -7.83 -5.49
CA ASN A 106 -3.48 -7.29 -4.14
C ASN A 106 -4.34 -6.01 -4.11
N GLY A 107 -4.44 -5.40 -2.92
CA GLY A 107 -5.18 -4.16 -2.73
C GLY A 107 -4.67 -3.01 -3.60
N GLY A 108 -3.36 -2.90 -3.80
CA GLY A 108 -2.76 -1.90 -4.67
C GLY A 108 -3.22 -2.01 -6.12
N TRP A 109 -3.27 -3.22 -6.69
CA TRP A 109 -3.84 -3.42 -8.02
C TRP A 109 -5.29 -2.96 -8.12
N ALA A 110 -6.10 -3.32 -7.11
CA ALA A 110 -7.49 -2.89 -7.06
C ALA A 110 -7.62 -1.35 -6.93
N GLY A 111 -6.72 -0.70 -6.18
CA GLY A 111 -6.67 0.76 -6.06
C GLY A 111 -6.30 1.46 -7.36
N VAL A 112 -5.28 0.97 -8.07
CA VAL A 112 -4.92 1.48 -9.41
C VAL A 112 -6.07 1.30 -10.39
N ARG A 113 -6.71 0.13 -10.38
CA ARG A 113 -7.85 -0.16 -11.24
C ARG A 113 -9.01 0.79 -10.93
N ALA A 114 -9.32 1.02 -9.66
CA ALA A 114 -10.37 1.95 -9.26
C ALA A 114 -10.08 3.39 -9.71
N ALA A 115 -8.82 3.81 -9.75
CA ALA A 115 -8.43 5.17 -10.14
C ALA A 115 -8.35 5.42 -11.65
N ALA A 116 -8.10 4.37 -12.46
CA ALA A 116 -7.69 4.56 -13.86
C ALA A 116 -8.26 3.56 -14.87
N ALA A 117 -9.08 2.58 -14.46
CA ALA A 117 -9.62 1.59 -15.41
C ALA A 117 -10.79 2.14 -16.24
N ASP A 118 -11.52 3.10 -15.72
CA ASP A 118 -12.68 3.67 -16.38
C ASP A 118 -12.27 4.84 -17.30
N ALA A 119 -12.94 4.96 -18.46
CA ALA A 119 -12.68 6.05 -19.39
C ALA A 119 -13.06 7.43 -18.82
N VAL A 120 -14.02 7.44 -17.88
CA VAL A 120 -14.44 8.62 -17.13
C VAL A 120 -14.45 8.23 -15.66
N HIS A 121 -13.57 8.85 -14.87
CA HIS A 121 -13.39 8.58 -13.45
C HIS A 121 -13.66 9.84 -12.63
N ALA A 122 -14.40 9.69 -11.54
CA ALA A 122 -14.62 10.76 -10.57
C ALA A 122 -13.78 10.49 -9.32
N SER A 123 -12.86 11.39 -9.00
CA SER A 123 -12.05 11.33 -7.78
C SER A 123 -12.43 12.43 -6.79
N LEU A 124 -12.28 12.15 -5.49
CA LEU A 124 -12.48 13.12 -4.42
C LEU A 124 -11.13 13.56 -3.86
N GLN A 125 -10.78 14.83 -4.06
CA GLN A 125 -9.59 15.43 -3.46
C GLN A 125 -9.85 15.78 -2.00
N ARG A 126 -8.96 15.34 -1.11
CA ARG A 126 -8.99 15.73 0.30
C ARG A 126 -7.93 16.81 0.51
N GLU A 127 -8.40 18.04 0.67
CA GLU A 127 -7.60 19.21 1.04
C GLU A 127 -7.36 19.27 2.56
#